data_AF-A0A2G9RR41-F1
#
_entry.id   AF-A0A2G9RR41-F1
#
_cell.length_a   1.000
_cell.length_b   1.000
_cell.length_c   1.000
_cell.angle_alpha   90.00
_cell.angle_beta   90.00
_cell.angle_gamma   90.00
#
_symmetry.space_group_name_H-M   'P 1'
#
loop_
_entity.id
_entity.type
_entity.pdbx_description
1 polymer ?
#
loop_
_entity_poly.entity_id
_entity_poly.type
_entity_poly.pdbx_seq_one_letter_code
_entity_poly.pdbx_strand_id
1 'polypeptide(L)'
;MSFPVCRLGLPPLLGLHRSVRHRSLNSSSASALYDVVISGGGMVGTAMACALGSHPHLHNKKILLLEAGHRKVYDHLPEQFSNRVSSITPGSATLLASFGAWDHICAMRMKPYKRMQVR
;
A
#
# COMPACT_ATOMS: atom_id res chain seq x y z
N MET A 1 -26.42 -6.11 13.12
CA MET A 1 -27.14 -5.50 11.98
C MET A 1 -26.93 -6.39 10.76
N SER A 2 -28.03 -6.75 10.10
CA SER A 2 -28.18 -7.78 9.07
C SER A 2 -27.62 -7.40 7.67
N PHE A 3 -27.02 -8.40 6.99
CA PHE A 3 -27.04 -8.85 5.55
C PHE A 3 -27.29 -7.85 4.39
N PRO A 4 -27.00 -8.13 3.07
CA PRO A 4 -26.70 -9.42 2.42
C PRO A 4 -25.64 -9.43 1.27
N VAL A 5 -25.31 -10.66 0.83
CA VAL A 5 -24.74 -11.02 -0.48
C VAL A 5 -25.84 -11.03 -1.55
N CYS A 6 -25.59 -10.52 -2.75
CA CYS A 6 -26.41 -10.79 -3.94
C CYS A 6 -25.54 -10.95 -5.20
N ARG A 7 -25.80 -12.05 -5.93
CA ARG A 7 -25.16 -12.51 -7.17
C ARG A 7 -25.80 -11.89 -8.43
N LEU A 8 -24.98 -11.81 -9.47
CA LEU A 8 -25.23 -12.02 -10.92
C LEU A 8 -26.26 -11.15 -11.66
N GLY A 9 -25.77 -10.50 -12.72
CA GLY A 9 -26.57 -10.05 -13.85
C GLY A 9 -25.69 -9.53 -14.99
N LEU A 10 -25.29 -10.41 -15.91
CA LEU A 10 -24.78 -10.06 -17.26
C LEU A 10 -25.95 -10.22 -18.25
N PRO A 11 -26.08 -9.35 -19.26
CA PRO A 11 -26.04 -9.84 -20.65
C PRO A 11 -25.41 -8.78 -21.63
N PRO A 12 -25.56 -8.87 -22.97
CA PRO A 12 -24.57 -9.42 -23.88
C PRO A 12 -23.97 -8.39 -24.88
N LEU A 13 -22.99 -8.88 -25.64
CA LEU A 13 -22.21 -8.22 -26.70
C LEU A 13 -23.05 -7.68 -27.88
N LEU A 14 -22.65 -6.51 -28.41
CA LEU A 14 -22.67 -6.04 -29.82
C LEU A 14 -22.42 -4.52 -29.78
N GLY A 15 -21.53 -3.87 -30.51
CA GLY A 15 -20.56 -4.24 -31.52
C GLY A 15 -19.74 -2.99 -31.87
N LEU A 16 -18.96 -3.12 -32.94
CA LEU A 16 -18.26 -2.07 -33.69
C LEU A 16 -16.86 -1.60 -33.23
N HIS A 17 -15.96 -1.84 -34.19
CA HIS A 17 -14.73 -1.13 -34.48
C HIS A 17 -13.48 -1.52 -33.69
N ARG A 18 -12.91 -2.66 -34.10
CA ARG A 18 -11.51 -3.03 -33.86
C ARG A 18 -10.61 -2.09 -34.67
N SER A 19 -10.42 -0.86 -34.20
CA SER A 19 -9.30 -0.04 -34.65
C SER A 19 -8.05 -0.61 -34.00
N VAL A 20 -7.32 -1.45 -34.75
CA VAL A 20 -5.94 -1.81 -34.40
C VAL A 20 -5.12 -0.55 -34.58
N ARG A 21 -5.07 0.30 -33.55
CA ARG A 21 -4.06 1.35 -33.46
C ARG A 21 -2.74 0.64 -33.21
N HIS A 22 -2.03 0.38 -34.30
CA HIS A 22 -0.62 0.06 -34.28
C HIS A 22 0.08 1.28 -33.69
N ARG A 23 0.15 1.36 -32.36
CA ARG A 23 0.83 2.44 -31.66
C ARG A 23 2.31 2.23 -31.95
N SER A 24 2.82 3.01 -32.91
CA SER A 24 4.23 3.09 -33.24
C SER A 24 5.02 3.14 -31.93
N LEU A 25 5.90 2.14 -31.74
CA LEU A 25 6.91 2.15 -30.70
C LEU A 25 7.94 3.21 -31.09
N ASN A 26 7.60 4.49 -30.92
CA ASN A 26 8.61 5.52 -30.89
C ASN A 26 9.39 5.30 -29.60
N SER A 27 10.59 4.74 -29.76
CA SER A 27 11.62 4.58 -28.73
C SER A 27 12.22 5.94 -28.36
N SER A 28 11.38 6.87 -27.90
CA SER A 28 11.83 7.94 -27.02
C SER A 28 11.73 7.36 -25.62
N SER A 29 12.86 6.86 -25.09
CA SER A 29 12.99 6.53 -23.66
C SER A 29 12.82 7.82 -22.87
N ALA A 30 11.58 8.26 -22.67
CA ALA A 30 11.26 9.33 -21.75
C ALA A 30 11.69 8.82 -20.38
N SER A 31 12.82 9.33 -19.89
CA SER A 31 13.25 9.09 -18.52
C SER A 31 12.09 9.55 -17.64
N ALA A 32 11.41 8.59 -17.00
CA ALA A 32 10.39 8.92 -16.04
C ALA A 32 11.11 9.62 -14.89
N LEU A 33 11.07 10.95 -14.88
CA LEU A 33 11.62 11.75 -13.79
C LEU A 33 10.67 11.61 -12.59
N TYR A 34 11.25 11.31 -11.44
CA TYR A 34 10.58 11.22 -10.16
C TYR A 34 11.11 12.33 -9.25
N ASP A 35 10.24 12.93 -8.45
CA ASP A 35 10.62 13.94 -7.46
C ASP A 35 11.25 13.30 -6.22
N VAL A 36 10.78 12.10 -5.85
CA VAL A 36 11.25 11.36 -4.68
C VAL A 36 11.42 9.89 -5.04
N VAL A 37 12.58 9.33 -4.70
CA VAL A 37 12.87 7.89 -4.82
C VAL A 37 13.10 7.32 -3.42
N ILE A 38 12.34 6.30 -3.05
CA ILE A 38 12.45 5.56 -1.79
C ILE A 38 13.04 4.20 -2.12
N SER A 39 14.24 3.92 -1.59
CA SER A 39 14.91 2.63 -1.74
C SER A 39 14.64 1.76 -0.51
N GLY A 40 13.76 0.76 -0.67
CA GLY A 40 13.37 -0.21 0.35
C GLY A 40 11.87 -0.14 0.70
N GLY A 41 11.11 -1.15 0.30
CA GLY A 41 9.69 -1.39 0.61
C GLY A 41 9.46 -2.10 1.95
N GLY A 42 10.24 -1.76 2.96
CA GLY A 42 10.00 -2.19 4.34
C GLY A 42 8.86 -1.41 5.02
N MET A 43 8.70 -1.59 6.33
CA MET A 43 7.70 -0.86 7.12
C MET A 43 7.86 0.66 6.98
N VAL A 44 9.10 1.16 7.09
CA VAL A 44 9.40 2.60 7.07
C VAL A 44 9.25 3.17 5.66
N GLY A 45 9.83 2.53 4.64
CA GLY A 45 9.77 3.05 3.27
C GLY A 45 8.34 3.03 2.70
N THR A 46 7.56 2.00 3.01
CA THR A 46 6.14 1.96 2.63
C THR A 46 5.33 3.01 3.39
N ALA A 47 5.57 3.17 4.70
CA ALA A 47 4.91 4.23 5.48
C ALA A 47 5.24 5.62 4.95
N MET A 48 6.49 5.87 4.56
CA MET A 48 6.91 7.13 3.94
C MET A 48 6.24 7.35 2.59
N ALA A 49 6.19 6.32 1.73
CA ALA A 49 5.50 6.40 0.45
C ALA A 49 4.01 6.74 0.62
N CYS A 50 3.33 6.09 1.58
CA CYS A 50 1.95 6.38 1.93
C CYS A 50 1.77 7.80 2.47
N ALA A 51 2.62 8.22 3.41
CA ALA A 51 2.55 9.55 4.02
C ALA A 51 2.71 10.64 2.96
N LEU A 52 3.72 10.54 2.10
CA LEU A 52 3.95 11.49 1.02
C LEU A 52 2.80 11.49 0.00
N GLY A 53 2.29 10.31 -0.37
CA GLY A 53 1.17 10.17 -1.30
C GLY A 53 -0.17 10.70 -0.75
N SER A 54 -0.38 10.62 0.57
CA SER A 54 -1.57 11.13 1.25
C SER A 54 -1.51 12.65 1.53
N HIS A 55 -0.33 13.26 1.43
CA HIS A 55 -0.17 14.64 1.86
C HIS A 55 -0.72 15.62 0.80
N PRO A 56 -1.66 16.52 1.15
CA PRO A 56 -2.32 17.40 0.17
C PRO A 56 -1.35 18.25 -0.65
N HIS A 57 -0.27 18.72 -0.04
CA HIS A 57 0.72 19.58 -0.70
C HIS A 57 1.67 18.82 -1.64
N LEU A 58 1.67 17.48 -1.60
CA LEU A 58 2.57 16.64 -2.38
C LEU A 58 1.84 15.84 -3.47
N HIS A 59 0.54 16.10 -3.69
CA HIS A 59 -0.27 15.40 -4.70
C HIS A 59 0.31 15.48 -6.13
N ASN A 60 1.05 16.55 -6.45
CA ASN A 60 1.65 16.76 -7.76
C ASN A 60 3.05 16.14 -7.90
N LYS A 61 3.55 15.45 -6.87
CA LYS A 61 4.89 14.86 -6.83
C LYS A 61 4.86 13.40 -7.26
N LYS A 62 5.81 13.02 -8.11
CA LYS A 62 5.99 11.63 -8.55
C LYS A 62 6.91 10.90 -7.58
N ILE A 63 6.37 9.93 -6.86
CA ILE A 63 7.10 9.15 -5.86
C ILE A 63 7.32 7.73 -6.40
N LEU A 64 8.58 7.27 -6.40
CA LEU A 64 8.97 5.91 -6.78
C LEU A 64 9.43 5.14 -5.54
N LEU A 65 8.79 4.00 -5.25
CA LEU A 65 9.24 3.06 -4.23
C LEU A 65 9.89 1.85 -4.91
N LEU A 66 11.15 1.59 -4.59
CA LEU A 66 11.91 0.44 -5.07
C LEU A 66 12.03 -0.60 -3.96
N GLU A 67 11.68 -1.85 -4.26
CA GLU A 67 11.86 -2.98 -3.34
C GLU A 67 12.36 -4.19 -4.14
N ALA A 68 13.41 -4.82 -3.63
CA ALA A 68 14.02 -5.99 -4.27
C ALA A 68 13.23 -7.29 -3.98
N GLY A 69 12.53 -7.34 -2.84
CA GLY A 69 11.74 -8.49 -2.44
C GLY A 69 10.45 -8.67 -3.25
N HIS A 70 9.97 -9.90 -3.30
CA HIS A 70 8.67 -10.21 -3.89
C HIS A 70 7.52 -9.62 -3.06
N ARG A 71 6.42 -9.30 -3.74
CA ARG A 71 5.16 -8.90 -3.09
C ARG A 71 4.69 -10.03 -2.17
N LYS A 72 4.67 -9.76 -0.87
CA LYS A 72 4.09 -10.65 0.13
C LYS A 72 2.59 -10.43 0.16
N VAL A 73 1.83 -11.46 -0.16
CA VAL A 73 0.38 -11.48 0.01
C VAL A 73 0.10 -12.09 1.37
N TYR A 74 -0.63 -11.35 2.22
CA TYR A 74 -1.03 -11.80 3.55
C TYR A 74 -2.54 -12.03 3.54
N ASP A 75 -2.97 -13.15 2.98
CA ASP A 75 -4.39 -13.53 2.98
C ASP A 75 -4.84 -13.94 4.39
N HIS A 76 -3.95 -14.64 5.11
CA HIS A 76 -4.18 -15.11 6.47
C HIS A 76 -2.92 -14.90 7.32
N LEU A 77 -3.11 -14.49 8.58
CA LEU A 77 -1.99 -14.45 9.52
C LEU A 77 -1.61 -15.89 9.94
N PRO A 78 -0.32 -16.25 9.91
CA PRO A 78 0.11 -17.55 10.40
C PRO A 78 -0.18 -17.69 11.90
N GLU A 79 -0.62 -18.87 12.30
CA GLU A 79 -0.89 -19.20 13.71
C GLU A 79 0.36 -19.03 14.58
N GLN A 80 1.51 -19.45 14.05
CA GLN A 80 2.80 -19.31 14.72
C GLN A 80 3.31 -17.87 14.68
N PHE A 81 3.83 -17.41 15.82
CA PHE A 81 4.45 -16.09 15.92
C PHE A 81 5.81 -16.08 15.23
N SER A 82 6.09 -14.98 14.52
CA SER A 82 7.43 -14.71 14.01
C SER A 82 8.31 -14.12 15.11
N ASN A 83 9.62 -14.35 15.02
CA ASN A 83 10.63 -13.71 15.86
C ASN A 83 10.79 -12.21 15.58
N ARG A 84 10.19 -11.69 14.49
CA ARG A 84 10.21 -10.27 14.17
C ARG A 84 8.97 -9.59 14.73
N VAL A 85 9.19 -8.69 15.68
CA VAL A 85 8.18 -7.82 16.26
C VAL A 85 8.63 -6.36 16.18
N SER A 86 7.70 -5.43 16.22
CA SER A 86 8.00 -3.99 16.27
C SER A 86 7.14 -3.34 17.33
N SER A 87 7.79 -2.61 18.24
CA SER A 87 7.10 -1.76 19.19
C SER A 87 6.70 -0.47 18.49
N ILE A 88 5.41 -0.18 18.49
CA ILE A 88 4.88 1.08 17.95
C ILE A 88 4.67 2.04 19.12
N THR A 89 5.26 3.22 19.03
CA THR A 89 5.03 4.31 19.99
C THR A 89 3.72 5.04 19.67
N PRO A 90 3.14 5.79 20.61
CA PRO A 90 1.95 6.60 20.33
C PRO A 90 2.15 7.55 19.15
N GLY A 91 3.33 8.18 19.01
CA GLY A 91 3.63 9.08 17.88
C GLY A 91 3.63 8.35 16.53
N SER A 92 4.22 7.16 16.46
CA SER A 92 4.19 6.34 15.25
C SER A 92 2.78 5.84 14.92
N ALA A 93 1.97 5.52 15.94
CA ALA A 93 0.56 5.17 15.75
C ALA A 93 -0.24 6.34 15.16
N THR A 94 -0.03 7.57 15.66
CA THR A 94 -0.65 8.78 15.09
C THR A 94 -0.26 8.99 13.63
N LEU A 95 1.02 8.81 13.28
CA LEU A 95 1.46 8.90 11.90
C LEU A 95 0.75 7.87 11.01
N LEU A 96 0.69 6.60 11.43
CA LEU A 96 0.01 5.53 10.71
C LEU A 96 -1.51 5.77 10.57
N ALA A 97 -2.12 6.38 11.59
CA ALA A 97 -3.53 6.75 11.56
C ALA A 97 -3.81 7.86 10.55
N SER A 98 -2.87 8.79 10.34
CA SER A 98 -3.06 9.91 9.41
C SER A 98 -3.33 9.49 7.95
N PHE A 99 -2.91 8.28 7.56
CA PHE A 99 -3.18 7.68 6.25
C PHE A 99 -3.95 6.36 6.33
N GLY A 100 -4.64 6.10 7.45
CA GLY A 100 -5.56 4.97 7.63
C GLY A 100 -4.91 3.59 7.85
N ALA A 101 -3.57 3.50 7.90
CA ALA A 101 -2.90 2.21 8.10
C ALA A 101 -3.07 1.66 9.52
N TRP A 102 -3.32 2.53 10.51
CA TRP A 102 -3.46 2.10 11.90
C TRP A 102 -4.65 1.17 12.11
N ASP A 103 -5.80 1.44 11.49
CA ASP A 103 -7.00 0.61 11.62
C ASP A 103 -6.76 -0.80 11.06
N HIS A 104 -6.03 -0.90 9.95
CA HIS A 104 -5.61 -2.19 9.39
C HIS A 104 -4.70 -2.97 10.35
N ILE A 105 -3.78 -2.30 11.06
CA ILE A 105 -2.91 -2.94 12.05
C ILE A 105 -3.72 -3.45 13.23
N CYS A 106 -4.68 -2.66 13.73
CA CYS A 106 -5.57 -3.06 14.82
C CYS A 106 -6.48 -4.24 14.45
N ALA A 107 -6.93 -4.31 13.19
CA ALA A 107 -7.76 -5.41 12.68
C ALA A 107 -6.99 -6.72 12.42
N MET A 108 -5.65 -6.66 12.36
CA MET A 108 -4.79 -7.84 12.23
C MET A 108 -4.50 -8.45 13.62
N ARG A 109 -3.23 -8.51 14.03
CA ARG A 109 -2.79 -9.07 15.32
C ARG A 109 -1.84 -8.08 15.97
N MET A 110 -2.31 -7.42 17.02
CA MET A 110 -1.50 -6.53 17.87
C MET A 110 -1.67 -6.89 19.35
N LYS A 111 -0.69 -6.52 20.17
CA LYS A 111 -0.77 -6.67 21.63
C LYS A 111 -0.33 -5.37 22.32
N PRO A 112 -1.24 -4.67 23.01
CA PRO A 112 -0.88 -3.47 23.75
C PRO A 112 -0.03 -3.83 24.98
N TYR A 113 0.93 -2.98 25.32
CA TYR A 113 1.74 -3.07 26.54
C TYR A 113 1.76 -1.72 27.26
N LYS A 114 1.81 -1.73 28.59
CA LYS A 114 1.63 -0.53 29.42
C LYS A 114 2.93 0.12 29.87
N ARG A 115 4.04 -0.63 29.88
CA ARG A 115 5.34 -0.16 30.40
C ARG A 115 6.45 -0.61 29.47
N MET A 116 7.32 0.34 29.10
CA MET A 116 8.60 0.08 28.47
C MET A 116 9.68 0.61 29.40
N GLN A 117 10.66 -0.22 29.72
CA GLN A 117 11.83 0.18 30.49
C GLN A 117 13.04 0.04 29.57
N VAL A 118 13.67 1.18 29.26
CA VAL A 118 14.93 1.24 28.52
C VAL A 118 16.02 1.52 29.54
N ARG A 119 17.13 0.79 29.47
CA ARG A 119 18.31 1.02 30.32
C ARG A 119 19.27 1.96 29.63
#